data_AF-A0A9P7GFK4-F1
#
_entry.id   AF-A0A9P7GFK4-F1
#
_cell.length_a   1.000
_cell.length_b   1.000
_cell.length_c   1.000
_cell.angle_alpha   90.00
_cell.angle_beta   90.00
_cell.angle_gamma   90.00
#
_symmetry.space_group_name_H-M   'P 1'
#
loop_
_entity.id
_entity.type
_entity.pdbx_description
1 polymer ?
#
loop_
_entity_poly.entity_id
_entity_poly.type
_entity_poly.pdbx_seq_one_letter_code
_entity_poly.pdbx_strand_id
1 'polypeptide(L)'
;MNPFRTGKLVLFQITYERDWHFFEVMFYVILGIFGGLYGAFVVKFNLQVAAFRRKHLANHGVAEAVTLATLTAMIGYFNRFLRLDMTSSMAILFRECEGGGNAGNLCQSPAQWRISNSLLLATIIRIGLVVISYGCKVPAGIFVPSMAIGATFGRMVGIMVKAMEK
;
A
#
# COMPACT_ATOMS: atom_id res chain seq x y z
N MET A 1 -29.28 1.55 -6.22
CA MET A 1 -28.51 0.63 -7.08
C MET A 1 -27.22 0.26 -6.33
N ASN A 2 -27.02 -1.00 -5.93
CA ASN A 2 -25.84 -1.46 -5.16
C ASN A 2 -25.04 -2.51 -5.97
N PRO A 3 -24.20 -2.09 -6.94
CA PRO A 3 -23.53 -3.02 -7.85
C PRO A 3 -22.55 -3.99 -7.17
N PHE A 4 -22.03 -3.63 -5.99
CA PHE A 4 -21.05 -4.43 -5.25
C PHE A 4 -21.64 -5.21 -4.07
N ARG A 5 -22.96 -5.15 -3.83
CA ARG A 5 -23.62 -5.70 -2.62
C ARG A 5 -23.00 -5.24 -1.28
N THR A 6 -22.23 -4.14 -1.28
CA THR A 6 -21.56 -3.56 -0.10
C THR A 6 -22.34 -2.39 0.52
N GLY A 7 -23.49 -2.01 -0.05
CA GLY A 7 -24.25 -0.83 0.37
C GLY A 7 -23.67 0.52 -0.09
N LYS A 8 -22.62 0.49 -0.94
CA LYS A 8 -21.89 1.66 -1.45
C LYS A 8 -22.06 1.82 -2.96
N LEU A 9 -22.10 3.07 -3.42
CA LEU A 9 -22.24 3.42 -4.84
C LEU A 9 -20.93 3.27 -5.62
N VAL A 10 -19.79 3.36 -4.93
CA VAL A 10 -18.43 3.22 -5.48
C VAL A 10 -17.57 2.28 -4.62
N LEU A 11 -16.56 1.64 -5.23
CA LEU A 11 -15.69 0.64 -4.59
C LEU A 11 -14.98 1.19 -3.33
N PHE A 12 -14.68 2.49 -3.31
CA PHE A 12 -14.05 3.20 -2.20
C PHE A 12 -14.88 4.43 -1.79
N GLN A 13 -16.08 4.23 -1.24
CA GLN A 13 -16.85 5.34 -0.67
C GLN A 13 -16.35 5.64 0.76
N ILE A 14 -15.84 6.85 0.97
CA ILE A 14 -15.41 7.39 2.26
C ILE A 14 -16.40 8.49 2.63
N THR A 15 -17.01 8.38 3.81
CA THR A 15 -17.83 9.42 4.42
C THR A 15 -16.90 10.30 5.22
N TYR A 16 -16.81 11.58 4.90
CA TYR A 16 -16.05 12.55 5.68
C TYR A 16 -17.03 13.29 6.58
N GLU A 17 -16.93 13.12 7.89
CA GLU A 17 -17.77 13.83 8.86
C GLU A 17 -17.01 14.92 9.63
N ARG A 18 -15.69 15.08 9.39
CA ARG A 18 -14.84 16.06 10.07
C ARG A 18 -13.96 16.86 9.13
N ASP A 19 -13.82 18.14 9.44
CA ASP A 19 -12.91 19.07 8.77
C ASP A 19 -11.47 18.93 9.30
N TRP A 20 -10.51 19.32 8.46
CA TRP A 20 -9.09 19.32 8.81
C TRP A 20 -8.74 20.50 9.72
N HIS A 21 -7.82 20.27 10.64
CA HIS A 21 -7.28 21.31 11.52
C HIS A 21 -5.94 21.83 10.98
N PHE A 22 -5.63 23.12 11.22
CA PHE A 22 -4.38 23.75 10.73
C PHE A 22 -3.10 23.03 11.19
N PHE A 23 -3.12 22.37 12.36
CA PHE A 23 -1.99 21.57 12.85
C PHE A 23 -1.68 20.35 11.95
N GLU A 24 -2.69 19.77 11.29
CA GLU A 24 -2.55 18.58 10.46
C GLU A 24 -1.81 18.86 9.14
N VAL A 25 -1.76 20.12 8.72
CA VAL A 25 -1.07 20.57 7.50
C VAL A 25 0.40 20.16 7.49
N MET A 26 1.06 20.20 8.65
CA MET A 26 2.45 19.74 8.78
C MET A 26 2.61 18.26 8.36
N PHE A 27 1.67 17.40 8.76
CA PHE A 27 1.71 15.98 8.39
C PHE A 27 1.40 15.77 6.90
N TYR A 28 0.51 16.57 6.31
CA TYR A 28 0.27 16.53 4.86
C TYR A 28 1.52 16.91 4.05
N VAL A 29 2.31 17.87 4.51
CA VAL A 29 3.60 18.22 3.88
C VAL A 29 4.55 17.02 3.94
N ILE A 30 4.66 16.34 5.08
CA ILE A 30 5.51 15.13 5.23
C ILE A 30 5.05 14.02 4.27
N LEU A 31 3.74 13.76 4.18
CA LEU A 31 3.18 12.80 3.22
C LEU A 31 3.50 13.17 1.78
N GLY A 32 3.43 14.46 1.43
CA GLY A 32 3.78 14.98 0.11
C GLY A 32 5.26 14.78 -0.24
N ILE A 33 6.17 15.14 0.67
CA ILE A 33 7.62 14.94 0.50
C ILE A 33 7.92 13.44 0.31
N PHE A 34 7.33 12.59 1.15
CA PHE A 34 7.50 11.14 1.03
C PHE A 34 6.99 10.62 -0.31
N GLY A 35 5.81 11.05 -0.76
CA GLY A 35 5.25 10.68 -2.07
C GLY A 35 6.14 11.09 -3.24
N GLY A 36 6.71 12.29 -3.20
CA GLY A 36 7.64 12.78 -4.21
C GLY A 36 8.95 12.00 -4.26
N LEU A 37 9.59 11.78 -3.10
CA LEU A 37 10.82 10.99 -2.98
C LEU A 37 10.59 9.53 -3.41
N TYR A 38 9.50 8.92 -2.96
CA TYR A 38 9.09 7.58 -3.37
C TYR A 38 8.90 7.49 -4.90
N GLY A 39 8.21 8.45 -5.50
CA GLY A 39 7.99 8.49 -6.95
C GLY A 39 9.31 8.56 -7.72
N ALA A 40 10.20 9.48 -7.34
CA ALA A 40 11.52 9.61 -7.95
C ALA A 40 12.36 8.33 -7.80
N PHE A 41 12.31 7.70 -6.62
CA PHE A 41 12.99 6.43 -6.35
C PHE A 41 12.46 5.31 -7.26
N VAL A 42 11.15 5.09 -7.30
CA VAL A 42 10.55 4.01 -8.10
C VAL A 42 10.85 4.17 -9.59
N VAL A 43 10.76 5.39 -10.12
CA VAL A 43 11.06 5.65 -11.55
C VAL A 43 12.52 5.31 -11.85
N LYS A 44 13.47 5.79 -11.03
CA LYS A 44 14.90 5.54 -11.26
C LYS A 44 15.24 4.05 -11.21
N PHE A 45 14.76 3.35 -10.19
CA PHE A 45 15.01 1.92 -10.06
C PHE A 45 14.29 1.09 -11.13
N ASN A 46 13.08 1.48 -11.52
CA ASN A 46 12.39 0.76 -12.59
C ASN A 46 13.12 0.88 -13.94
N LEU A 47 13.65 2.05 -14.27
CA LEU A 47 14.49 2.22 -15.47
C LEU A 47 15.74 1.34 -15.42
N GLN A 48 16.39 1.24 -14.26
CA GLN A 48 17.55 0.36 -14.08
C GLN A 48 17.19 -1.12 -14.24
N VAL A 49 16.06 -1.56 -13.66
CA VAL A 49 15.55 -2.93 -13.82
C VAL A 49 15.16 -3.20 -15.27
N ALA A 50 14.53 -2.25 -15.96
CA ALA A 50 14.18 -2.38 -17.37
C ALA A 50 15.43 -2.51 -18.26
N ALA A 51 16.49 -1.74 -17.98
CA ALA A 51 17.77 -1.87 -18.67
C ALA A 51 18.42 -3.24 -18.41
N PHE A 52 18.39 -3.73 -17.17
CA PHE A 52 18.88 -5.07 -16.82
C PHE A 52 18.10 -6.18 -17.53
N ARG A 53 16.76 -6.09 -17.56
CA ARG A 53 15.88 -7.06 -18.24
C ARG A 53 16.13 -7.11 -19.74
N ARG A 54 16.36 -5.97 -20.39
CA ARG A 54 16.73 -5.91 -21.82
C ARG A 54 18.04 -6.65 -22.10
N LYS A 55 19.01 -6.60 -21.19
CA LYS A 55 20.33 -7.22 -21.37
C LYS A 55 20.37 -8.71 -21.01
N HIS A 56 19.67 -9.14 -19.96
CA HIS A 56 19.80 -10.51 -19.40
C HIS A 56 18.56 -11.39 -19.55
N LEU A 57 17.35 -10.82 -19.62
CA LEU A 57 16.08 -11.56 -19.52
C LEU A 57 15.20 -11.45 -20.79
N ALA A 58 15.81 -11.07 -21.92
CA ALA A 58 15.10 -10.90 -23.18
C ALA A 58 14.39 -12.17 -23.64
N ASN A 59 14.97 -13.37 -23.45
CA ASN A 59 14.40 -14.64 -23.92
C ASN A 59 13.58 -15.42 -22.86
N HIS A 60 13.70 -15.13 -21.56
CA HIS A 60 13.09 -15.95 -20.48
C HIS A 60 11.95 -15.24 -19.73
N GLY A 61 10.97 -14.68 -20.45
CA GLY A 61 9.90 -13.87 -19.84
C GLY A 61 8.93 -14.66 -18.93
N VAL A 62 8.62 -15.92 -19.29
CA VAL A 62 7.71 -16.77 -18.51
C VAL A 62 8.36 -17.25 -17.22
N ALA A 63 9.62 -17.71 -17.29
CA ALA A 63 10.37 -18.14 -16.11
C ALA A 63 10.53 -17.00 -15.10
N GLU A 64 10.80 -15.78 -15.57
CA GLU A 64 10.85 -14.58 -14.74
C GLU A 64 9.51 -14.34 -14.01
N ALA A 65 8.39 -14.35 -14.73
CA ALA A 65 7.08 -14.15 -14.12
C ALA A 65 6.75 -15.20 -13.05
N VAL A 66 7.07 -16.48 -13.30
CA VAL A 66 6.87 -17.57 -12.35
C VAL A 66 7.73 -17.38 -11.10
N THR A 67 9.03 -17.07 -11.27
CA THR A 67 9.94 -16.83 -10.13
C THR A 67 9.51 -15.62 -9.29
N LEU A 68 9.00 -14.56 -9.91
CA LEU A 68 8.50 -13.40 -9.19
C LEU A 68 7.20 -13.69 -8.46
N ALA A 69 6.30 -14.47 -9.05
CA ALA A 69 5.07 -14.90 -8.39
C ALA A 69 5.35 -15.76 -7.15
N THR A 70 6.26 -16.73 -7.27
CA THR A 70 6.64 -17.60 -6.14
C THR A 70 7.35 -16.82 -5.03
N LEU A 71 8.27 -15.93 -5.39
CA LEU A 71 8.96 -15.06 -4.44
C LEU A 71 7.99 -14.09 -3.75
N THR A 72 7.06 -13.50 -4.50
CA THR A 72 6.02 -12.62 -3.95
C THR A 72 5.11 -13.38 -2.98
N ALA A 73 4.70 -14.61 -3.32
CA ALA A 73 3.87 -15.44 -2.44
C ALA A 73 4.61 -15.83 -1.15
N MET A 74 5.90 -16.18 -1.26
CA MET A 74 6.74 -16.55 -0.13
C MET A 74 6.92 -15.38 0.85
N ILE A 75 7.22 -14.18 0.33
CA ILE A 75 7.37 -12.97 1.15
C ILE A 75 6.01 -12.52 1.70
N GLY A 76 4.97 -12.57 0.86
CA GLY A 76 3.62 -12.12 1.22
C GLY A 76 2.97 -12.95 2.33
N TYR A 77 3.39 -14.21 2.51
CA TYR A 77 2.87 -15.08 3.56
C TYR A 77 3.20 -14.57 4.98
N PHE A 78 4.35 -13.91 5.16
CA PHE A 78 4.79 -13.44 6.48
C PHE A 78 3.99 -12.26 7.03
N ASN A 79 3.33 -11.48 6.17
CA ASN A 79 2.65 -10.27 6.60
C ASN A 79 1.17 -10.29 6.19
N ARG A 80 0.28 -10.16 7.17
CA ARG A 80 -1.18 -10.20 6.99
C ARG A 80 -1.68 -9.21 5.93
N PHE A 81 -1.07 -8.04 5.81
CA PHE A 81 -1.46 -7.01 4.84
C PHE A 81 -0.98 -7.28 3.42
N LEU A 82 0.12 -8.03 3.26
CA LEU A 82 0.62 -8.46 1.95
C LEU A 82 -0.10 -9.72 1.43
N ARG A 83 -0.66 -10.52 2.35
CA ARG A 83 -1.44 -11.72 2.02
C ARG A 83 -2.82 -11.42 1.43
N LEU A 84 -3.39 -10.25 1.71
CA LEU A 84 -4.71 -9.82 1.22
C LEU A 84 -4.60 -9.15 -0.15
N ASP A 85 -5.62 -9.33 -0.99
CA ASP A 85 -5.75 -8.60 -2.26
C ASP A 85 -5.61 -7.09 -2.06
N MET A 86 -4.93 -6.42 -2.99
CA MET A 86 -4.63 -4.99 -2.90
C MET A 86 -5.90 -4.16 -2.73
N THR A 87 -6.94 -4.46 -3.51
CA THR A 87 -8.24 -3.76 -3.45
C THR A 87 -8.92 -3.93 -2.08
N SER A 88 -8.96 -5.16 -1.56
CA SER A 88 -9.53 -5.47 -0.25
C SER A 88 -8.72 -4.82 0.88
N SER A 89 -7.40 -4.84 0.75
CA SER A 89 -6.48 -4.16 1.66
C SER A 89 -6.79 -2.65 1.69
N MET A 90 -6.89 -1.99 0.55
CA MET A 90 -7.19 -0.55 0.48
C MET A 90 -8.57 -0.22 1.09
N ALA A 91 -9.58 -1.04 0.81
CA ALA A 91 -10.91 -0.88 1.40
C ALA A 91 -10.89 -0.97 2.93
N ILE A 92 -10.04 -1.82 3.51
CA ILE A 92 -9.84 -1.92 4.96
C ILE A 92 -9.05 -0.72 5.49
N LEU A 93 -8.04 -0.23 4.77
CA LEU A 93 -7.22 0.92 5.20
C LEU A 93 -7.98 2.25 5.20
N PHE A 94 -8.94 2.42 4.29
CA PHE A 94 -9.77 3.63 4.21
C PHE A 94 -10.96 3.63 5.19
N ARG A 95 -11.16 2.56 5.97
CA ARG A 95 -12.23 2.53 6.97
C ARG A 95 -11.90 3.37 8.19
N GLU A 96 -12.91 4.11 8.64
CA GLU A 96 -12.90 4.80 9.94
C GLU A 96 -13.01 3.79 11.08
N CYS A 97 -12.40 4.13 12.22
CA CYS A 97 -12.37 3.29 13.41
C CYS A 97 -13.55 3.55 14.38
N GLU A 98 -14.34 4.58 14.13
CA GLU A 98 -15.47 5.00 14.96
C GLU A 98 -16.73 4.24 14.49
N GLY A 99 -17.31 3.37 15.33
CA GLY A 99 -18.50 2.58 14.97
C GLY A 99 -18.41 1.05 15.15
N GLY A 100 -17.47 0.53 15.95
CA GLY A 100 -17.48 -0.89 16.39
C GLY A 100 -17.04 -1.92 15.34
N GLY A 101 -16.59 -1.49 14.16
CA GLY A 101 -16.05 -2.38 13.14
C GLY A 101 -14.62 -2.81 13.45
N ASN A 102 -14.45 -4.02 13.99
CA ASN A 102 -13.14 -4.71 14.08
C ASN A 102 -12.63 -5.14 12.69
N ALA A 103 -12.45 -4.19 11.77
CA ALA A 103 -11.87 -4.44 10.45
C ALA A 103 -10.36 -4.69 10.61
N GLY A 104 -9.99 -5.93 10.93
CA GLY A 104 -8.60 -6.39 10.88
C GLY A 104 -7.68 -5.94 12.03
N ASN A 105 -8.22 -5.68 13.23
CA ASN A 105 -7.49 -5.23 14.43
C ASN A 105 -6.73 -3.90 14.28
N LEU A 106 -6.92 -3.15 13.20
CA LEU A 106 -6.23 -1.87 12.93
C LEU A 106 -6.52 -0.77 13.96
N CYS A 107 -7.64 -0.85 14.66
CA CYS A 107 -8.16 0.18 15.56
C CYS A 107 -7.95 -0.12 17.06
N GLN A 108 -7.28 -1.23 17.41
CA GLN A 108 -7.05 -1.60 18.81
C GLN A 108 -5.91 -0.79 19.45
N SER A 109 -6.22 -0.04 20.51
CA SER A 109 -5.29 0.88 21.20
C SER A 109 -4.03 0.27 21.84
N PRO A 110 -3.99 -0.99 22.35
CA PRO A 110 -2.77 -1.51 23.00
C PRO A 110 -1.71 -2.06 22.03
N ALA A 111 -2.04 -2.30 20.76
CA ALA A 111 -1.13 -2.88 19.77
C ALA A 111 -0.71 -1.90 18.65
N GLN A 112 -0.94 -0.59 18.84
CA GLN A 112 -0.70 0.42 17.79
C GLN A 112 0.74 0.42 17.27
N TRP A 113 1.74 0.27 18.15
CA TRP A 113 3.15 0.16 17.76
C TRP A 113 3.43 -1.07 16.90
N ARG A 114 2.84 -2.22 17.24
CA ARG A 114 3.02 -3.48 16.50
C ARG A 114 2.35 -3.42 15.13
N ILE A 115 1.19 -2.79 15.05
CA ILE A 115 0.45 -2.57 13.79
C ILE A 115 1.21 -1.56 12.92
N SER A 116 1.67 -0.44 13.48
CA SER A 116 2.48 0.56 12.77
C SER A 116 3.73 -0.07 12.16
N ASN A 117 4.49 -0.86 12.93
CA ASN A 117 5.66 -1.57 12.41
C ASN A 117 5.30 -2.59 11.32
N SER A 118 4.16 -3.29 11.45
CA SER A 118 3.67 -4.21 10.40
C SER A 118 3.29 -3.48 9.12
N LEU A 119 2.70 -2.27 9.20
CA LEU A 119 2.38 -1.41 8.05
C LEU A 119 3.64 -0.83 7.41
N LEU A 120 4.63 -0.44 8.21
CA LEU A 120 5.93 0.03 7.74
C LEU A 120 6.63 -1.06 6.94
N LEU A 121 6.75 -2.26 7.52
CA LEU A 121 7.34 -3.42 6.84
C LEU A 121 6.56 -3.76 5.56
N ALA A 122 5.23 -3.72 5.60
CA ALA A 122 4.39 -3.94 4.42
C ALA A 122 4.65 -2.90 3.33
N THR A 123 4.84 -1.63 3.70
CA THR A 123 5.14 -0.53 2.77
C THR A 123 6.48 -0.77 2.10
N ILE A 124 7.56 -1.05 2.85
CA ILE A 124 8.89 -1.30 2.31
C ILE A 124 8.90 -2.50 1.34
N ILE A 125 8.29 -3.62 1.77
CA ILE A 125 8.22 -4.82 0.95
C ILE A 125 7.42 -4.54 -0.34
N ARG A 126 6.27 -3.85 -0.26
CA ARG A 126 5.48 -3.50 -1.44
C ARG A 126 6.25 -2.60 -2.40
N ILE A 127 7.02 -1.64 -1.90
CA ILE A 127 7.87 -0.78 -2.74
C ILE A 127 8.86 -1.65 -3.52
N GLY A 128 9.59 -2.55 -2.84
CA GLY A 128 10.53 -3.45 -3.48
C GLY A 128 9.87 -4.39 -4.50
N LEU A 129 8.76 -5.01 -4.14
CA LEU A 129 8.00 -5.89 -5.04
C LEU A 129 7.45 -5.14 -6.25
N VAL A 130 6.96 -3.91 -6.10
CA VAL A 130 6.49 -3.10 -7.24
C VAL A 130 7.63 -2.75 -8.17
N VAL A 131 8.78 -2.32 -7.65
CA VAL A 131 9.95 -2.00 -8.47
C VAL A 131 10.41 -3.20 -9.28
N ILE A 132 10.45 -4.37 -8.67
CA ILE A 132 10.90 -5.60 -9.34
C ILE A 132 9.82 -6.11 -10.29
N SER A 133 8.56 -6.22 -9.88
CA SER A 133 7.50 -6.82 -10.72
C SER A 133 7.04 -5.92 -11.86
N TYR A 134 7.21 -4.60 -11.75
CA TYR A 134 6.86 -3.68 -12.84
C TYR A 134 7.85 -3.80 -14.00
N GLY A 135 7.33 -4.03 -15.21
CA GLY A 135 8.15 -4.28 -16.41
C GLY A 135 8.33 -5.76 -16.76
N CYS A 136 7.65 -6.68 -16.06
CA CYS A 136 7.50 -8.06 -16.54
C CYS A 136 6.75 -8.12 -17.87
N LYS A 137 6.95 -9.21 -18.62
CA LYS A 137 6.19 -9.53 -19.84
C LYS A 137 4.75 -9.96 -19.55
N VAL A 138 4.06 -9.23 -18.67
CA VAL A 138 2.67 -9.44 -18.26
C VAL A 138 1.98 -8.08 -18.28
N PRO A 139 0.78 -7.95 -18.87
CA PRO A 139 0.03 -6.71 -18.84
C PRO A 139 -0.38 -6.40 -17.40
N ALA A 140 0.18 -5.34 -16.82
CA ALA A 140 -0.11 -4.92 -15.44
C ALA A 140 -0.09 -3.40 -15.31
N GLY A 141 -0.94 -2.86 -14.44
CA GLY A 141 -0.98 -1.44 -14.10
C GLY A 141 -0.24 -1.14 -12.79
N ILE A 142 0.56 -0.06 -12.77
CA ILE A 142 1.29 0.38 -11.56
C ILE A 142 0.43 1.22 -10.59
N PHE A 143 -0.67 1.77 -11.08
CA PHE A 143 -1.47 2.75 -10.34
C PHE A 143 -2.06 2.20 -9.02
N VAL A 144 -2.69 1.02 -9.06
CA VAL A 144 -3.32 0.42 -7.88
C VAL A 144 -2.28 0.03 -6.81
N PRO A 145 -1.17 -0.66 -7.14
CA PRO A 145 -0.11 -0.93 -6.16
C PRO A 145 0.48 0.33 -5.53
N SER A 146 0.71 1.40 -6.31
CA SER A 146 1.24 2.67 -5.79
C SER A 146 0.25 3.37 -4.86
N MET A 147 -1.05 3.38 -5.20
CA MET A 147 -2.08 3.90 -4.29
C MET A 147 -2.13 3.07 -3.00
N ALA A 148 -1.95 1.76 -3.07
CA ALA A 148 -1.95 0.88 -1.90
C ALA A 148 -0.75 1.14 -0.97
N ILE A 149 0.42 1.47 -1.52
CA ILE A 149 1.62 1.90 -0.77
C ILE A 149 1.37 3.25 -0.08
N GLY A 150 0.77 4.20 -0.79
CA GLY A 150 0.38 5.50 -0.22
C GLY A 150 -0.63 5.33 0.93
N ALA A 151 -1.62 4.46 0.76
CA ALA A 151 -2.61 4.16 1.80
C ALA A 151 -1.98 3.52 3.04
N THR A 152 -1.04 2.56 2.89
CA THR A 152 -0.35 1.93 4.04
C THR A 152 0.51 2.92 4.79
N PHE A 153 1.25 3.78 4.08
CA PHE A 153 2.06 4.82 4.71
C PHE A 153 1.19 5.90 5.38
N GLY A 154 0.16 6.41 4.70
CA GLY A 154 -0.76 7.40 5.27
C GLY A 154 -1.48 6.88 6.51
N ARG A 155 -1.93 5.62 6.51
CA ARG A 155 -2.57 5.00 7.68
C ARG A 155 -1.59 4.81 8.84
N MET A 156 -0.33 4.48 8.56
CA MET A 156 0.73 4.41 9.57
C MET A 156 0.94 5.77 10.24
N VAL A 157 1.09 6.85 9.46
CA VAL A 157 1.23 8.22 9.99
C VAL A 157 0.01 8.61 10.82
N GLY A 158 -1.21 8.35 10.34
CA GLY A 158 -2.43 8.65 11.11
C GLY A 158 -2.52 7.91 12.44
N ILE A 159 -2.09 6.64 12.51
CA ILE A 159 -2.02 5.88 13.78
C ILE A 159 -0.95 6.49 14.70
N MET A 160 0.18 6.94 14.17
CA MET A 160 1.25 7.59 14.95
C MET A 160 0.80 8.92 15.54
N VAL A 161 0.13 9.77 14.75
CA VAL A 161 -0.40 11.06 15.22
C VAL A 161 -1.42 10.85 16.35
N LYS A 162 -2.35 9.91 16.15
CA LYS A 162 -3.32 9.52 17.20
C LYS A 162 -2.65 8.98 18.47
N ALA A 163 -1.49 8.36 18.37
CA ALA A 163 -0.73 7.89 19.52
C ALA A 163 0.02 9.02 20.25
N MET A 164 0.32 10.14 19.58
CA MET A 164 0.97 11.32 20.16
C MET A 164 -0.01 12.28 20.84
N GLU A 165 -1.29 12.32 20.41
CA GLU A 165 -2.34 13.14 21.03
C GLU A 165 -2.94 12.54 22.33
N LYS A 166 -2.29 11.52 22.90
CA LYS A 166 -2.71 10.84 24.12
C LYS A 166 -1.75 11.13 25.26
#